data_AF-A0A971BRJ5-F1
#
_entry.id   AF-A0A971BRJ5-F1
#
_cell.length_a   1.000
_cell.length_b   1.000
_cell.length_c   1.000
_cell.angle_alpha   90.00
_cell.angle_beta   90.00
_cell.angle_gamma   90.00
#
_symmetry.space_group_name_H-M   'P 1'
#
loop_
_entity.id
_entity.type
_entity.pdbx_description
1 polymer ?
#
loop_
_entity_poly.entity_id
_entity_poly.type
_entity_poly.pdbx_seq_one_letter_code
_entity_poly.pdbx_strand_id
1 'polypeptide(L)' 'EVLQFGGEFPWEKDPSTALVACPDPDNPVVFELSRREIQH' A
#
# COMPACT_ATOMS: atom_id res chain seq x y z
N GLU A 1 -5.65 -5.02 0.91
CA GLU A 1 -6.97 -5.01 1.57
C GLU A 1 -7.12 -3.90 2.60
N VAL A 2 -6.20 -3.72 3.56
CA VAL A 2 -6.28 -2.64 4.58
C VAL A 2 -6.62 -1.26 3.98
N LEU A 3 -5.86 -0.80 2.99
CA LEU A 3 -6.08 0.51 2.35
C LEU A 3 -7.43 0.62 1.61
N GLN A 4 -7.97 -0.49 1.09
CA GLN A 4 -9.20 -0.47 0.27
C GLN A 4 -10.47 -0.36 1.14
N PHE A 5 -10.38 -0.73 2.42
CA PHE A 5 -11.49 -0.72 3.37
C PHE A 5 -11.42 0.45 4.36
N GLY A 6 -10.65 1.49 4.06
CA GLY A 6 -10.51 2.65 4.93
C GLY A 6 -9.45 2.53 6.01
N GLY A 7 -8.68 1.44 6.04
CA GLY A 7 -7.55 1.30 6.95
C GLY A 7 -6.34 2.11 6.52
N GLU A 8 -5.50 2.44 7.49
CA GLU A 8 -4.29 3.27 7.33
C GLU A 8 -3.15 2.66 8.14
N PHE A 9 -1.91 2.92 7.73
CA PHE A 9 -0.72 2.49 8.46
C PHE A 9 -0.10 3.70 9.20
N PRO A 10 -0.06 3.70 10.54
CA PRO A 10 0.31 4.89 11.31
C PRO A 10 1.80 5.30 11.18
N TRP A 11 2.62 4.46 10.57
CA TRP A 11 4.03 4.74 10.30
C TRP A 11 4.29 5.26 8.88
N GLU A 12 3.29 5.24 8.01
CA GLU A 12 3.40 5.80 6.65
C GLU A 12 3.25 7.33 6.70
N LYS A 13 3.94 8.02 5.79
CA LYS A 13 3.84 9.49 5.69
C LYS A 13 2.53 9.95 5.07
N ASP A 14 1.99 9.16 4.15
CA ASP A 14 0.71 9.41 3.49
C ASP A 14 -0.25 8.25 3.84
N PRO A 15 -1.40 8.52 4.49
CA PRO A 15 -2.34 7.49 4.88
C PRO A 15 -3.03 6.78 3.70
N SER A 16 -2.94 7.35 2.50
CA SER A 16 -3.52 6.79 1.28
C SER A 16 -2.57 5.84 0.53
N THR A 17 -1.31 5.75 0.95
CA THR A 17 -0.29 4.91 0.32
C THR A 17 0.34 3.93 1.31
N ALA A 18 1.01 2.91 0.77
CA ALA A 18 1.87 2.01 1.53
C ALA A 18 2.99 1.48 0.65
N LEU A 19 4.21 1.40 1.20
CA LEU A 19 5.31 0.70 0.54
C LEU A 19 5.31 -0.77 0.98
N VAL A 20 5.33 -1.68 0.02
CA VAL A 20 5.31 -3.12 0.26
C VAL A 20 6.53 -3.75 -0.37
N ALA A 21 7.25 -4.55 0.41
CA ALA A 21 8.30 -5.42 -0.10
C ALA A 21 7.69 -6.76 -0.52
N CYS A 22 8.09 -7.24 -1.69
CA CYS A 22 7.82 -8.61 -2.09
C CYS A 22 8.44 -9.58 -1.07
N PRO A 23 7.71 -10.59 -0.59
CA PRO A 23 8.25 -11.59 0.32
C PRO A 23 9.15 -12.62 -0.39
N ASP A 24 9.25 -12.57 -1.72
CA ASP A 24 10.08 -13.45 -2.52
C ASP A 24 11.57 -13.09 -2.36
N PRO A 25 12.40 -13.99 -1.79
CA PRO A 25 13.82 -13.73 -1.62
C PRO A 25 14.60 -13.73 -2.94
N ASP A 26 14.11 -14.40 -3.99
CA ASP A 26 14.77 -14.47 -5.29
C ASP A 26 14.50 -13.22 -6.14
N ASN A 27 13.49 -12.42 -5.77
CA ASN A 27 13.13 -11.18 -6.44
C ASN A 27 12.66 -10.09 -5.44
N PRO A 28 13.60 -9.45 -4.71
CA PRO A 28 13.30 -8.46 -3.69
C PRO A 28 12.94 -7.11 -4.32
N VAL A 29 11.70 -6.99 -4.77
CA VAL A 29 11.13 -5.73 -5.28
C VAL A 29 10.34 -5.01 -4.20
N VAL A 30 10.40 -3.68 -4.21
CA VAL A 30 9.55 -2.81 -3.38
C VAL A 30 8.65 -2.02 -4.31
N PHE A 31 7.36 -1.97 -4.00
CA PHE A 31 6.37 -1.24 -4.79
C PHE A 31 5.41 -0.47 -3.89
N GLU A 32 4.84 0.59 -4.45
CA GLU A 32 3.85 1.43 -3.79
C GLU A 32 2.44 0.95 -4.15
N LEU A 33 1.60 0.86 -3.12
CA LEU A 33 0.17 0.72 -3.27
C LEU A 33 -0.50 2.06 -2.97
N SER A 34 -1.47 2.46 -3.79
CA SER A 34 -2.29 3.65 -3.57
C SER A 34 -3.77 3.30 -3.61
N ARG A 35 -4.56 3.97 -2.77
CA ARG A 35 -6.02 3.87 -2.79
C ARG A 35 -6.56 4.44 -4.10
N ARG A 36 -7.43 3.70 -4.78
CA ARG A 36 -8.17 4.21 -5.93
C ARG A 36 -9.41 4.95 -5.47
N GLU A 37 -9.57 6.20 -5.89
CA GLU A 37 -10.83 6.93 -5.79
C GLU A 37 -11.81 6.36 -6.83
N ILE A 38 -12.95 5.82 -6.38
CA ILE A 38 -14.01 5.39 -7.29
C ILE A 38 -14.85 6.62 -7.64
N GLN A 39 -14.63 7.18 -8.83
CA GLN A 39 -15.49 8.23 -9.39
C GLN A 39 -16.86 7.60 -9.70
N HIS A 40 -17.92 8.11 -9.07
CA HIS A 40 -19.31 7.79 -9.41
C HIS A 40 -19.77 8.64 -10.60
#